data_AF-A0A6N2UDP8-F1
#
_entry.id   AF-A0A6N2UDP8-F1
#
_cell.length_a   1.000
_cell.length_b   1.000
_cell.length_c   1.000
_cell.angle_alpha   90.00
_cell.angle_beta   90.00
_cell.angle_gamma   90.00
#
_symmetry.space_group_name_H-M   'P 1'
#
loop_
_entity.id
_entity.type
_entity.pdbx_description
1 polymer ?
#
loop_
_entity_poly.entity_id
_entity_poly.type
_entity_poly.pdbx_seq_one_letter_code
_entity_poly.pdbx_strand_id
1 'polypeptide(L)'
;MQKSKEREYPIPFHNDVFFKYMLIGEDAGSAMLRSKIIEEIYGLKVQKTQVLNPELLPEAFFGKRAVLDVVLEDETGHLYDLEMQVSGYTKEEQLRFQQYGYRLVGRQLKQGDDYTKLKPFYQIIFIGAQRYTASRDCVFTDDQAACKGGWRHREPDGV
;
A
#
# COMPACT_ATOMS: atom_id res chain seq x y z
N MET A 1 -18.92 31.45 -26.34
CA MET A 1 -18.15 30.22 -26.01
C MET A 1 -17.19 30.54 -24.89
N GLN A 2 -17.55 30.16 -23.66
CA GLN A 2 -16.70 30.36 -22.49
C GLN A 2 -15.83 29.11 -22.37
N LYS A 3 -14.51 29.24 -22.59
CA LYS A 3 -13.56 28.14 -22.35
C LYS A 3 -13.68 27.74 -20.89
N SER A 4 -14.13 26.52 -20.63
CA SER A 4 -14.09 25.92 -19.29
C SER A 4 -12.63 25.89 -18.86
N LYS A 5 -12.29 26.60 -17.78
CA LYS A 5 -11.00 26.45 -17.11
C LYS A 5 -10.88 24.99 -16.68
N GLU A 6 -9.94 24.25 -17.26
CA GLU A 6 -9.45 22.99 -16.70
C GLU A 6 -9.07 23.26 -15.24
N ARG A 7 -9.76 22.61 -14.31
CA ARG A 7 -9.36 22.65 -12.90
C ARG A 7 -8.22 21.65 -12.76
N GLU A 8 -7.00 22.12 -12.54
CA GLU A 8 -5.92 21.30 -11.99
C GLU A 8 -6.35 20.88 -10.58
N TYR A 9 -6.86 19.66 -10.45
CA TYR A 9 -7.02 19.05 -9.14
C TYR A 9 -5.63 18.53 -8.70
N PRO A 10 -5.13 18.92 -7.52
CA PRO A 10 -3.87 18.34 -7.02
C PRO A 10 -4.05 16.83 -6.88
N ILE A 11 -3.11 16.06 -7.42
CA ILE A 11 -3.09 14.60 -7.28
C ILE A 11 -2.90 14.30 -5.78
N PRO A 12 -3.81 13.54 -5.15
CA PRO A 12 -3.72 13.29 -3.71
C PRO A 12 -2.54 12.35 -3.39
N PHE A 13 -1.91 12.52 -2.22
CA PHE A 13 -0.79 11.68 -1.78
C PHE A 13 -1.16 10.20 -1.59
N HIS A 14 -2.44 9.92 -1.33
CA HIS A 14 -2.95 8.56 -1.25
C HIS A 14 -3.22 7.96 -2.63
N ASN A 15 -2.91 8.65 -3.74
CA ASN A 15 -2.99 8.05 -5.06
C ASN A 15 -1.87 7.02 -5.23
N ASP A 16 -2.25 5.81 -5.61
CA ASP A 16 -1.38 4.66 -5.87
C ASP A 16 -0.33 4.93 -6.95
N VAL A 17 -0.71 5.56 -8.06
CA VAL A 17 0.22 5.92 -9.14
C VAL A 17 1.25 6.95 -8.67
N PHE A 18 0.81 8.00 -7.95
CA PHE A 18 1.71 8.99 -7.36
C PHE A 18 2.66 8.35 -6.34
N PHE A 19 2.12 7.49 -5.47
CA PHE A 19 2.92 6.74 -4.49
C PHE A 19 4.00 5.91 -5.17
N LYS A 20 3.64 5.13 -6.19
CA LYS A 20 4.60 4.33 -6.96
C LYS A 20 5.65 5.23 -7.63
N TYR A 21 5.22 6.28 -8.31
CA TYR A 21 6.13 7.24 -8.96
C TYR A 21 7.17 7.82 -8.01
N MET A 22 6.77 8.21 -6.79
CA MET A 22 7.66 8.76 -5.78
C MET A 22 8.71 7.75 -5.27
N LEU A 23 8.41 6.45 -5.30
CA LEU A 23 9.26 5.42 -4.71
C LEU A 23 10.12 4.67 -5.73
N ILE A 24 9.72 4.60 -7.00
CA ILE A 24 10.51 3.91 -8.03
C ILE A 24 11.73 4.72 -8.52
N GLY A 25 11.77 6.02 -8.24
CA GLY A 25 12.85 6.90 -8.69
C GLY A 25 14.23 6.45 -8.21
N GLU A 26 15.24 6.61 -9.08
CA GLU A 26 16.65 6.34 -8.75
C GLU A 26 17.36 7.57 -8.14
N ASP A 27 16.66 8.69 -7.99
CA ASP A 27 17.21 9.89 -7.38
C ASP A 27 17.32 9.79 -5.85
N ALA A 28 18.10 10.70 -5.28
CA ALA A 28 18.37 10.73 -3.84
C ALA A 28 17.10 10.94 -2.99
N GLY A 29 16.09 11.63 -3.52
CA GLY A 29 14.84 11.87 -2.81
C GLY A 29 14.02 10.59 -2.67
N SER A 30 13.83 9.85 -3.77
CA SER A 30 13.17 8.54 -3.74
C SER A 30 13.93 7.53 -2.87
N ALA A 31 15.25 7.46 -2.99
CA ALA A 31 16.07 6.57 -2.17
C ALA A 31 15.95 6.89 -0.67
N MET A 32 16.03 8.18 -0.31
CA MET A 32 15.82 8.64 1.06
C MET A 32 14.43 8.27 1.58
N LEU A 33 13.38 8.47 0.77
CA LEU A 33 12.01 8.17 1.17
C LEU A 33 11.83 6.69 1.48
N ARG A 34 12.36 5.79 0.64
CA ARG A 34 12.31 4.34 0.88
C ARG A 34 12.98 3.95 2.20
N SER A 35 14.22 4.39 2.42
CA SER A 35 14.94 4.09 3.65
C SER A 35 14.25 4.67 4.88
N LYS A 36 13.69 5.89 4.78
CA LYS A 36 12.98 6.52 5.91
C LYS A 36 11.69 5.83 6.27
N ILE A 37 10.89 5.39 5.29
CA ILE A 37 9.68 4.61 5.57
C ILE A 37 10.03 3.33 6.36
N ILE A 38 11.07 2.61 5.94
CA ILE A 38 11.50 1.37 6.60
C ILE A 38 12.03 1.65 8.02
N GLU A 39 12.85 2.69 8.19
CA GLU A 39 13.43 3.07 9.47
C GLU A 39 12.35 3.48 10.48
N GLU A 40 11.39 4.33 10.07
CA GLU A 40 10.36 4.83 10.99
C GLU A 40 9.36 3.75 11.41
N ILE A 41 9.04 2.80 10.53
CA ILE A 41 8.04 1.75 10.81
C ILE A 41 8.65 0.59 11.60
N TYR A 42 9.84 0.12 11.20
CA TYR A 42 10.45 -1.09 11.78
C TYR A 42 11.70 -0.83 12.62
N GLY A 43 12.20 0.41 12.69
CA GLY A 43 13.47 0.72 13.35
C GLY A 43 14.70 0.16 12.63
N LEU A 44 14.56 -0.26 11.37
CA LEU A 44 15.63 -0.86 10.59
C LEU A 44 16.41 0.20 9.83
N LYS A 45 17.71 0.29 10.08
CA LYS A 45 18.59 1.22 9.36
C LYS A 45 19.06 0.61 8.04
N VAL A 46 18.32 0.89 6.98
CA VAL A 46 18.64 0.44 5.62
C VAL A 46 19.46 1.50 4.89
N GLN A 47 20.67 1.15 4.46
CA GLN A 47 21.56 2.08 3.77
C GLN A 47 21.20 2.24 2.30
N LYS A 48 20.79 1.15 1.65
CA LYS A 48 20.49 1.14 0.22
C LYS A 48 19.28 0.28 -0.07
N THR A 49 18.46 0.74 -1.00
CA THR A 49 17.31 -0.01 -1.50
C THR A 49 17.32 -0.03 -3.02
N GLN A 50 17.15 -1.22 -3.59
CA GLN A 50 16.93 -1.43 -5.01
C GLN A 50 15.45 -1.70 -5.27
N VAL A 51 14.89 -1.04 -6.28
CA VAL A 51 13.52 -1.28 -6.74
C VAL A 51 13.53 -2.47 -7.71
N LEU A 52 12.72 -3.49 -7.45
CA LEU A 52 12.66 -4.73 -8.24
C LEU A 52 11.59 -4.72 -9.34
N ASN A 53 10.64 -3.79 -9.28
CA ASN A 53 9.54 -3.63 -10.24
C ASN A 53 9.38 -2.13 -10.63
N PRO A 54 10.39 -1.53 -11.30
CA PRO A 54 10.41 -0.09 -11.59
C PRO A 54 9.38 0.33 -12.64
N GLU A 55 8.70 -0.59 -13.30
CA GLU A 55 7.74 -0.30 -14.35
C GLU A 55 6.45 0.36 -13.84
N LEU A 56 6.06 1.46 -14.50
CA LEU A 56 4.72 2.04 -14.41
C LEU A 56 3.88 1.52 -15.59
N LEU A 57 3.25 0.37 -15.37
CA LEU A 57 2.47 -0.30 -16.41
C LEU A 57 1.20 0.49 -16.77
N PRO A 58 0.90 0.73 -18.06
CA PRO A 58 -0.34 1.39 -18.50
C PRO A 58 -1.61 0.75 -17.93
N GLU A 59 -1.59 -0.56 -17.68
CA GLU A 59 -2.67 -1.34 -17.07
C GLU A 59 -3.08 -0.83 -15.68
N ALA A 60 -2.17 -0.11 -14.99
CA ALA A 60 -2.46 0.60 -13.74
C ALA A 60 -3.46 1.74 -13.90
N PHE A 61 -3.47 2.39 -15.06
CA PHE A 61 -4.37 3.50 -15.35
C PHE A 61 -5.76 3.02 -15.81
N PHE A 62 -5.86 1.78 -16.31
CA PHE A 62 -7.08 1.24 -16.94
C PHE A 62 -7.77 0.10 -16.16
N GLY A 63 -7.45 -0.08 -14.87
CA GLY A 63 -8.26 -0.87 -13.94
C GLY A 63 -8.12 -2.40 -14.03
N LYS A 64 -7.12 -2.94 -14.73
CA LYS A 64 -6.82 -4.38 -14.68
C LYS A 64 -5.69 -4.65 -13.69
N ARG A 65 -6.06 -4.92 -12.42
CA ARG A 65 -5.23 -5.55 -11.35
C ARG A 65 -3.71 -5.33 -11.53
N ALA A 66 -3.32 -4.08 -11.70
CA ALA A 66 -1.91 -3.77 -11.87
C ALA A 66 -1.24 -3.87 -10.51
N VAL A 67 -0.08 -4.49 -10.52
CA VAL A 67 0.83 -4.59 -9.37
C VAL A 67 1.42 -3.19 -9.16
N LEU A 68 0.68 -2.37 -8.42
CA LEU A 68 1.02 -0.99 -8.07
C LEU A 68 1.85 -0.89 -6.78
N ASP A 69 2.08 -2.02 -6.14
CA ASP A 69 3.07 -2.14 -5.09
C ASP A 69 4.48 -1.75 -5.60
N VAL A 70 5.34 -1.43 -4.64
CA VAL A 70 6.77 -1.22 -4.86
C VAL A 70 7.52 -2.27 -4.06
N VAL A 71 8.17 -3.17 -4.78
CA VAL A 71 9.00 -4.22 -4.20
C VAL A 71 10.44 -3.74 -4.14
N LEU A 72 11.00 -3.77 -2.94
CA LEU A 72 12.37 -3.35 -2.66
C LEU A 72 13.21 -4.51 -2.16
N GLU A 73 14.50 -4.45 -2.44
CA GLU A 73 15.53 -5.27 -1.80
C GLU A 73 16.57 -4.36 -1.13
N ASP A 74 16.92 -4.65 0.13
CA ASP A 74 17.99 -3.93 0.84
C ASP A 74 19.38 -4.52 0.60
N GLU A 75 20.44 -3.87 1.12
CA GLU A 75 21.82 -4.34 0.97
C GLU A 75 22.11 -5.72 1.59
N THR A 76 21.21 -6.23 2.46
CA THR A 76 21.33 -7.53 3.11
C THR A 76 20.46 -8.60 2.44
N GLY A 77 19.65 -8.21 1.45
CA GLY A 77 18.73 -9.06 0.70
C GLY A 77 17.39 -9.30 1.41
N HIS A 78 16.98 -8.44 2.34
CA HIS A 78 15.59 -8.44 2.82
C HIS A 78 14.68 -7.84 1.75
N LEU A 79 13.47 -8.40 1.63
CA LEU A 79 12.47 -7.91 0.70
C LEU A 79 11.41 -7.07 1.42
N TYR A 80 11.00 -5.99 0.78
CA TYR A 80 9.92 -5.12 1.26
C TYR A 80 8.88 -4.97 0.17
N ASP A 81 7.62 -5.06 0.54
CA ASP A 81 6.46 -4.78 -0.30
C ASP A 81 5.75 -3.55 0.26
N LEU A 82 5.80 -2.44 -0.49
CA LEU A 82 5.17 -1.17 -0.11
C LEU A 82 3.91 -0.96 -0.95
N GLU A 83 2.75 -0.94 -0.32
CA GLU A 83 1.45 -0.85 -0.98
C GLU A 83 0.68 0.39 -0.50
N MET A 84 0.08 1.13 -1.43
CA MET A 84 -0.91 2.17 -1.12
C MET A 84 -2.30 1.64 -1.40
N GLN A 85 -3.11 1.49 -0.35
CA GLN A 85 -4.47 0.98 -0.44
C GLN A 85 -5.50 2.06 -0.08
N VAL A 86 -6.23 2.56 -1.07
CA VAL A 86 -7.26 3.59 -0.88
C VAL A 86 -8.64 3.00 -0.64
N SER A 87 -8.95 1.86 -1.25
CA SER A 87 -10.20 1.15 -0.98
C SER A 87 -10.02 0.35 0.30
N GLY A 88 -10.64 0.77 1.41
CA GLY A 88 -10.92 -0.02 2.62
C GLY A 88 -9.86 -1.03 3.14
N TYR A 89 -10.31 -1.95 4.01
CA TYR A 89 -9.54 -3.09 4.51
C TYR A 89 -10.41 -4.35 4.60
N THR A 90 -11.01 -4.69 3.47
CA THR A 90 -11.91 -5.83 3.29
C THR A 90 -11.17 -7.17 3.39
N LYS A 91 -11.93 -8.26 3.55
CA LYS A 91 -11.38 -9.63 3.53
C LYS A 91 -10.67 -9.97 2.22
N GLU A 92 -11.16 -9.46 1.10
CA GLU A 92 -10.53 -9.69 -0.22
C GLU A 92 -9.15 -9.02 -0.31
N GLU A 93 -9.03 -7.81 0.22
CA GLU A 93 -7.76 -7.07 0.29
C GLU A 93 -6.77 -7.79 1.22
N GLN A 94 -7.22 -8.29 2.38
CA GLN A 94 -6.39 -9.09 3.28
C GLN A 94 -5.82 -10.34 2.60
N LEU A 95 -6.64 -11.07 1.84
CA LEU A 95 -6.18 -12.25 1.09
C LEU A 95 -5.19 -11.85 -0.02
N ARG A 96 -5.40 -10.69 -0.65
CA ARG A 96 -4.47 -10.15 -1.65
C ARG A 96 -3.10 -9.83 -1.04
N PHE A 97 -3.07 -9.18 0.12
CA PHE A 97 -1.84 -8.87 0.83
C PHE A 97 -1.06 -10.13 1.22
N GLN A 98 -1.75 -11.16 1.72
CA GLN A 98 -1.12 -12.45 2.01
C GLN A 98 -0.50 -13.07 0.75
N GLN A 99 -1.22 -13.03 -0.38
CA GLN A 99 -0.71 -13.55 -1.65
C GLN A 99 0.57 -12.82 -2.08
N TYR A 100 0.64 -11.49 -1.91
CA TYR A 100 1.84 -10.71 -2.23
C TYR A 100 3.02 -11.09 -1.32
N GLY A 101 2.78 -11.28 -0.02
CA GLY A 101 3.80 -11.74 0.92
C GLY A 101 4.38 -13.10 0.52
N TYR A 102 3.51 -14.05 0.14
CA TYR A 102 3.97 -15.36 -0.35
C TYR A 102 4.76 -15.29 -1.66
N ARG A 103 4.48 -14.31 -2.54
CA ARG A 103 5.29 -14.08 -3.74
C ARG A 103 6.72 -13.65 -3.38
N LEU A 104 6.92 -12.87 -2.31
CA LEU A 104 8.26 -12.51 -1.85
C LEU A 104 9.03 -13.74 -1.38
N VAL A 105 8.38 -14.65 -0.65
CA VAL A 105 8.98 -15.94 -0.26
C VAL A 105 9.40 -16.74 -1.50
N GLY A 106 8.51 -16.85 -2.49
CA GLY A 106 8.78 -17.55 -3.75
C GLY A 106 9.87 -16.90 -4.61
N ARG A 107 10.18 -15.61 -4.43
CA ARG A 107 11.33 -14.95 -5.07
C ARG A 107 12.66 -15.38 -4.44
N GLN A 108 12.66 -15.65 -3.14
CA GLN A 108 13.87 -16.01 -2.39
C GLN A 108 14.23 -17.50 -2.51
N LEU A 109 13.22 -18.37 -2.43
CA LEU A 109 13.42 -19.82 -2.44
C LEU A 109 12.91 -20.45 -3.74
N LYS A 110 13.77 -21.21 -4.41
CA LYS A 110 13.39 -22.07 -5.54
C LYS A 110 13.19 -23.50 -5.08
N GLN A 111 12.55 -24.30 -5.91
CA GLN A 111 12.37 -25.73 -5.61
C GLN A 111 13.72 -26.40 -5.39
N GLY A 112 13.85 -27.09 -4.24
CA GLY A 112 15.08 -27.77 -3.83
C GLY A 112 16.05 -26.91 -3.02
N ASP A 113 15.74 -25.63 -2.79
CA ASP A 113 16.51 -24.82 -1.84
C ASP A 113 16.27 -25.25 -0.39
N ASP A 114 17.32 -25.09 0.41
CA ASP A 114 17.23 -25.20 1.86
C ASP A 114 16.41 -24.03 2.43
N TYR A 115 15.40 -24.36 3.24
CA TYR A 115 14.53 -23.36 3.87
C TYR A 115 15.27 -22.39 4.80
N THR A 116 16.44 -22.76 5.33
CA THR A 116 17.28 -21.87 6.15
C THR A 116 17.85 -20.68 5.38
N LYS A 117 17.79 -20.70 4.03
CA LYS A 117 18.18 -19.56 3.19
C LYS A 117 17.13 -18.45 3.17
N LEU A 118 15.92 -18.68 3.68
CA LEU A 118 14.86 -17.68 3.70
C LEU A 118 15.27 -16.51 4.60
N LYS A 119 15.38 -15.33 3.99
CA LYS A 119 15.61 -14.08 4.71
C LYS A 119 14.27 -13.44 5.10
N PRO A 120 14.27 -12.60 6.14
CA PRO A 120 13.12 -11.78 6.47
C PRO A 120 12.57 -11.02 5.25
N PHE A 121 11.25 -10.91 5.21
CA PHE A 121 10.54 -9.99 4.32
C PHE A 121 9.51 -9.19 5.11
N TYR A 122 9.13 -8.05 4.57
CA TYR A 122 8.27 -7.08 5.24
C TYR A 122 7.19 -6.59 4.28
N GLN A 123 5.99 -6.36 4.80
CA GLN A 123 4.88 -5.76 4.04
C GLN A 123 4.39 -4.53 4.78
N ILE A 124 4.45 -3.37 4.11
CA ILE A 124 3.95 -2.10 4.63
C ILE A 124 2.80 -1.67 3.74
N ILE A 125 1.60 -1.67 4.32
CA ILE A 125 0.37 -1.32 3.61
C ILE A 125 -0.13 0.00 4.19
N PHE A 126 -0.10 1.05 3.38
CA PHE A 126 -0.68 2.35 3.70
C PHE A 126 -2.17 2.30 3.41
N ILE A 127 -2.98 2.20 4.46
CA ILE A 127 -4.44 2.17 4.32
C ILE A 127 -4.96 3.59 4.45
N GLY A 128 -5.59 4.08 3.39
CA GLY A 128 -6.35 5.33 3.43
C GLY A 128 -7.48 5.18 4.44
N ALA A 129 -7.39 5.87 5.57
CA ALA A 129 -8.50 5.92 6.51
C ALA A 129 -9.71 6.45 5.74
N GLN A 130 -10.74 5.62 5.55
CA GLN A 130 -12.05 6.15 5.22
C GLN A 130 -12.30 7.24 6.24
N ARG A 131 -12.62 8.45 5.77
CA ARG A 131 -13.15 9.48 6.66
C ARG A 131 -14.36 8.84 7.31
N TYR A 132 -14.20 8.34 8.53
CA TYR A 132 -15.31 8.24 9.43
C TYR A 132 -15.82 9.68 9.49
N THR A 133 -16.95 9.95 8.84
CA THR A 133 -17.71 11.15 9.10
C THR A 133 -18.13 11.02 10.55
N ALA A 134 -17.26 11.46 11.44
CA ALA A 134 -17.64 11.74 12.81
C ALA A 134 -18.69 12.85 12.68
N SER A 135 -19.97 12.48 12.60
CA SER A 135 -20.95 13.27 13.33
C SER A 135 -20.45 13.27 14.77
N ARG A 136 -20.54 14.40 15.46
CA ARG A 136 -19.93 14.63 16.81
C ARG A 136 -20.22 13.54 17.85
N ASP A 137 -21.15 12.64 17.56
CA ASP A 137 -21.71 11.66 18.45
C ASP A 137 -21.44 10.20 18.04
N CYS A 138 -20.76 9.92 16.92
CA CYS A 138 -20.51 8.54 16.44
C CYS A 138 -19.09 8.32 15.90
N VAL A 139 -18.50 7.19 16.29
CA VAL A 139 -17.32 6.58 15.66
C VAL A 139 -17.80 5.38 14.86
N PHE A 140 -17.46 5.32 13.58
CA PHE A 140 -17.80 4.21 12.70
C PHE A 140 -16.61 3.26 12.60
N THR A 141 -16.86 1.96 12.41
CA THR A 141 -15.95 0.91 11.94
C THR A 141 -16.59 0.23 10.73
N ASP A 142 -15.88 -0.68 10.06
CA ASP A 142 -16.36 -1.32 8.82
C ASP A 142 -17.71 -2.06 8.98
N ASP A 143 -18.06 -2.47 10.19
CA ASP A 143 -19.23 -3.27 10.53
C ASP A 143 -20.12 -2.67 11.63
N GLN A 144 -19.66 -1.63 12.35
CA GLN A 144 -20.34 -1.12 13.54
C GLN A 144 -20.24 0.40 13.66
N ALA A 145 -21.20 1.00 14.37
CA ALA A 145 -21.09 2.37 14.83
C ALA A 145 -21.21 2.41 16.36
N ALA A 146 -20.18 2.95 17.01
CA ALA A 146 -20.20 3.28 18.42
C ALA A 146 -20.64 4.76 18.56
N CYS A 147 -21.90 4.96 18.95
CA CYS A 147 -22.47 6.28 19.16
C CYS A 147 -22.70 6.57 20.66
N LYS A 148 -22.75 7.86 21.05
CA LYS A 148 -23.28 8.27 22.35
C LYS A 148 -24.75 7.85 22.43
N GLY A 149 -25.02 6.72 23.09
CA GLY A 149 -26.34 6.09 23.17
C GLY A 149 -26.36 4.58 22.91
N GLY A 150 -25.21 3.96 22.61
CA GLY A 150 -25.08 2.51 22.44
C GLY A 150 -24.74 2.09 21.00
N TRP A 151 -24.46 0.79 20.82
CA TRP A 151 -24.09 0.20 19.54
C TRP A 151 -25.26 0.21 18.56
N ARG A 152 -25.01 0.65 17.32
CA ARG A 152 -25.96 0.48 16.21
C ARG A 152 -25.31 -0.37 15.12
N HIS A 153 -26.02 -1.40 14.67
CA HIS A 153 -25.65 -2.17 13.50
C HIS A 153 -26.09 -1.42 12.24
N ARG A 154 -25.25 -1.44 11.20
CA ARG A 154 -25.65 -1.00 9.86
C ARG A 154 -26.66 -2.03 9.33
N GLU A 155 -27.88 -1.61 9.01
CA GLU A 155 -28.74 -2.46 8.18
C GLU A 155 -28.07 -2.62 6.80
N PRO A 156 -27.99 -3.84 6.25
CA PRO A 156 -27.46 -4.00 4.90
C PRO A 156 -28.28 -3.11 3.97
N ASP A 157 -27.60 -2.31 3.15
CA ASP A 157 -28.27 -1.52 2.12
C ASP A 157 -29.20 -2.45 1.35
N GLY A 158 -30.49 -2.12 1.39
CA GLY A 158 -31.55 -2.96 0.86
C GLY A 158 -31.31 -3.35 -0.60
N VAL A 159 -31.87 -4.52 -0.94
CA VAL A 159 -32.13 -4.98 -2.31
C VAL A 159 -32.76 -3.87 -3.15
#